data_AF-A0A392MHI6-F1
#
_entry.id   AF-A0A392MHI6-F1
#
_cell.length_a   1.000
_cell.length_b   1.000
_cell.length_c   1.000
_cell.angle_alpha   90.00
_cell.angle_beta   90.00
_cell.angle_gamma   90.00
#
_symmetry.space_group_name_H-M   'P 1'
#
loop_
_entity.id
_entity.type
_entity.pdbx_description
1 polymer ?
#
loop_
_entity_poly.entity_id
_entity_poly.type
_entity_poly.pdbx_seq_one_letter_code
_entity_poly.pdbx_strand_id
1 'polypeptide(L)'
;MLEEYCNAHETARAAKSAASLMKRQVSELKEALRKTTLEVVQMEWMHDVSLNPSYNRRISYEKYLDTDDSLYPIILNLSRSKLLENIQSAISKITSSTDSLQSCEQPSLIAEGQLERAMGWACGGPNSSSSGNTSAKNSGIPPVFHEHINKRREILWESREKASDIVKLCMSILEFEASRDGHLLIPGQPYPFRNGVDGNTWQQLYMNSLTRLDVTFHSYTRTEQEWKLAQCTVEAASNGLYTATNELCIASLKAKSASGDLQSTVLSMRDCAYESSVALSAFAQVSRMHTALTSECGSMLEE
;
A
#
# COMPACT_ATOMS: atom_id res chain seq x y z
N MET A 1 12.50 -25.88 -35.65
CA MET A 1 12.27 -24.43 -35.62
C MET A 1 10.87 -24.01 -35.15
N LEU A 2 9.77 -24.36 -35.84
CA LEU A 2 8.44 -23.96 -35.35
C LEU A 2 8.09 -24.67 -34.03
N GLU A 3 8.45 -25.95 -33.92
CA GLU A 3 8.36 -26.74 -32.68
C GLU A 3 9.22 -26.15 -31.55
N GLU A 4 10.47 -25.76 -31.84
CA GLU A 4 11.37 -25.12 -30.87
C GLU A 4 10.82 -23.78 -30.36
N TYR A 5 10.24 -22.97 -31.25
CA TYR A 5 9.53 -21.75 -30.87
C TYR A 5 8.32 -22.04 -29.97
N CYS A 6 7.48 -23.02 -30.33
CA CYS A 6 6.33 -23.42 -29.51
C CYS A 6 6.76 -23.91 -28.13
N ASN A 7 7.80 -24.75 -28.04
CA ASN A 7 8.35 -25.25 -26.78
C ASN A 7 8.93 -24.12 -25.91
N ALA A 8 9.68 -23.19 -26.52
CA ALA A 8 10.21 -22.02 -25.81
C ALA A 8 9.07 -21.12 -25.31
N HIS A 9 8.01 -20.94 -26.11
CA HIS A 9 6.85 -20.15 -25.74
C HIS A 9 6.07 -20.78 -24.57
N GLU A 10 5.86 -22.10 -24.61
CA GLU A 10 5.21 -22.83 -23.51
C GLU A 10 6.03 -22.76 -22.22
N THR A 11 7.36 -22.91 -22.34
CA THR A 11 8.28 -22.81 -21.20
C THR A 11 8.24 -21.42 -20.56
N ALA A 12 8.32 -20.36 -21.36
CA ALA A 12 8.23 -18.98 -20.86
C ALA A 12 6.88 -18.68 -20.22
N ARG A 13 5.78 -19.19 -20.80
CA ARG A 13 4.44 -19.06 -20.24
C ARG A 13 4.34 -19.78 -18.88
N ALA A 14 4.78 -21.03 -18.82
CA ALA A 14 4.74 -21.84 -17.60
C ALA A 14 5.59 -21.23 -16.49
N ALA A 15 6.82 -20.79 -16.80
CA ALA A 15 7.69 -20.11 -15.85
C ALA A 15 7.03 -18.83 -15.30
N LYS A 16 6.42 -18.01 -16.17
CA LYS A 16 5.74 -16.78 -15.77
C LYS A 16 4.54 -17.05 -14.86
N SER A 17 3.73 -18.06 -15.19
CA SER A 17 2.61 -18.49 -14.36
C SER A 17 3.08 -19.00 -12.98
N ALA A 18 4.11 -19.84 -12.93
CA ALA A 18 4.69 -20.33 -11.68
C ALA A 18 5.24 -19.19 -10.81
N ALA A 19 6.05 -18.30 -11.37
CA ALA A 19 6.61 -17.15 -10.65
C ALA A 19 5.51 -16.22 -10.12
N SER A 20 4.42 -16.03 -10.86
CA SER A 20 3.28 -15.21 -10.42
C SER A 20 2.54 -15.83 -9.23
N LEU A 21 2.37 -17.16 -9.22
CA LEU A 21 1.78 -17.90 -8.11
C LEU A 21 2.65 -17.80 -6.86
N MET A 22 3.95 -18.02 -7.02
CA MET A 22 4.91 -17.93 -5.91
C MET A 22 4.99 -16.51 -5.36
N LYS A 23 4.92 -15.48 -6.21
CA LYS A 23 4.86 -14.08 -5.76
C LYS A 23 3.67 -13.84 -4.83
N ARG A 24 2.49 -14.39 -5.17
CA ARG A 24 1.29 -14.31 -4.34
C ARG A 24 1.50 -15.02 -2.99
N GLN A 25 2.09 -16.22 -3.00
CA GLN A 25 2.41 -16.95 -1.76
C GLN A 25 3.38 -16.17 -0.87
N VAL A 26 4.41 -15.53 -1.45
CA VAL A 26 5.32 -14.65 -0.70
C VAL A 26 4.56 -13.49 -0.07
N SER A 27 3.63 -12.85 -0.78
CA SER A 27 2.82 -11.77 -0.19
C SER A 27 1.91 -12.24 0.94
N GLU A 28 1.27 -13.41 0.80
CA GLU A 28 0.43 -14.01 1.86
C GLU A 28 1.27 -14.34 3.10
N LEU A 29 2.46 -14.92 2.92
CA LEU A 29 3.39 -15.23 4.01
C LEU A 29 3.95 -13.95 4.66
N LYS A 30 4.20 -12.89 3.89
CA LYS A 30 4.62 -11.59 4.41
C LYS A 30 3.54 -11.00 5.32
N GLU A 31 2.28 -11.09 4.93
CA GLU A 31 1.15 -10.64 5.74
C GLU A 31 0.98 -11.49 7.00
N ALA A 32 1.08 -12.82 6.89
CA ALA A 32 1.04 -13.73 8.04
C ALA A 32 2.18 -13.47 9.03
N LEU A 33 3.39 -13.18 8.53
CA LEU A 33 4.54 -12.79 9.36
C LEU A 33 4.29 -11.47 10.09
N ARG A 34 3.77 -10.45 9.39
CA ARG A 34 3.39 -9.17 10.00
C ARG A 34 2.34 -9.36 11.09
N LYS A 35 1.28 -10.13 10.82
CA LYS A 35 0.23 -10.42 11.80
C LYS A 35 0.77 -11.11 13.04
N THR A 36 1.56 -12.16 12.85
CA THR A 36 2.14 -12.92 13.98
C THR A 36 3.12 -12.05 14.78
N THR A 37 3.88 -11.18 14.11
CA THR A 37 4.75 -10.19 14.75
C THR A 37 3.95 -9.24 15.64
N LEU A 38 2.85 -8.68 15.13
CA LEU A 38 1.99 -7.78 15.90
C LEU A 38 1.34 -8.48 17.11
N GLU A 39 0.93 -9.74 16.97
CA GLU A 39 0.40 -10.52 18.08
C GLU A 39 1.45 -10.74 19.17
N VAL A 40 2.71 -11.00 18.81
CA VAL A 40 3.80 -11.12 19.79
C VAL A 40 4.07 -9.78 20.46
N VAL A 41 4.19 -8.68 19.70
CA VAL A 41 4.40 -7.33 20.23
C VAL A 41 3.25 -6.92 21.18
N GLN A 42 2.01 -7.23 20.82
CA GLN A 42 0.85 -6.95 21.68
C GLN A 42 0.93 -7.71 22.99
N MET A 43 1.30 -9.00 22.95
CA MET A 43 1.48 -9.80 24.17
C MET A 43 2.62 -9.26 25.04
N GLU A 44 3.74 -8.84 24.43
CA GLU A 44 4.85 -8.22 25.15
C GLU A 44 4.42 -6.91 25.80
N TRP A 45 3.70 -6.07 25.07
CA TRP A 45 3.22 -4.79 25.57
C TRP A 45 2.22 -4.92 26.73
N MET A 46 1.29 -5.89 26.66
CA MET A 46 0.35 -6.17 27.76
C MET A 46 1.03 -6.74 29.02
N HIS A 47 2.15 -7.44 28.86
CA HIS A 47 2.82 -8.18 29.93
C HIS A 47 4.24 -7.66 30.28
N ASP A 48 4.55 -6.41 29.87
CA ASP A 48 5.87 -5.74 30.01
C ASP A 48 6.44 -5.80 31.45
N VAL A 49 5.57 -5.70 32.47
CA VAL A 49 5.95 -5.75 33.90
C VAL A 49 6.36 -7.16 34.37
N SER A 50 5.84 -8.21 33.71
CA SER A 50 6.06 -9.61 34.06
C SER A 50 7.14 -10.30 33.22
N LEU A 51 7.66 -9.63 32.19
CA LEU A 51 8.76 -10.14 31.38
C LEU A 51 10.07 -9.94 32.12
N ASN A 52 10.82 -11.03 32.30
CA ASN A 52 12.13 -10.97 32.92
C ASN A 52 13.05 -10.05 32.09
N PRO A 53 13.80 -9.10 32.70
CA PRO A 53 14.68 -8.19 31.97
C PRO A 53 15.74 -8.88 31.08
N SER A 54 16.04 -10.15 31.34
CA SER A 54 16.94 -10.96 30.51
C SER A 54 16.31 -11.42 29.18
N TYR A 55 14.98 -11.48 29.09
CA TYR A 55 14.23 -11.70 27.84
C TYR A 55 14.04 -10.40 27.05
N ASN A 56 14.43 -9.26 27.62
CA ASN A 56 14.54 -7.95 26.95
C ASN A 56 15.71 -7.92 25.95
N ARG A 57 15.95 -9.03 25.26
CA ARG A 57 16.49 -8.97 23.91
C ARG A 57 15.31 -8.45 23.09
N ARG A 58 15.07 -7.12 23.12
CA ARG A 58 14.17 -6.42 22.18
C ARG A 58 14.33 -7.15 20.87
N ILE A 59 13.34 -7.95 20.50
CA ILE A 59 13.35 -8.59 19.21
C ILE A 59 13.34 -7.38 18.29
N SER A 60 14.47 -7.08 17.66
CA SER A 60 14.59 -5.95 16.75
C SER A 60 13.71 -6.28 15.56
N TYR A 61 12.41 -6.01 15.71
CA TYR A 61 11.40 -6.10 14.68
C TYR A 61 11.71 -5.12 13.55
N GLU A 62 12.74 -4.26 13.72
CA GLU A 62 13.25 -3.24 12.79
C GLU A 62 13.50 -3.76 11.39
N LYS A 63 13.70 -5.07 11.24
CA LYS A 63 13.97 -5.70 9.95
C LYS A 63 12.72 -6.17 9.21
N TYR A 64 11.55 -6.22 9.84
CA TYR A 64 10.37 -6.94 9.32
C TYR A 64 9.15 -6.06 9.05
N LEU A 65 9.15 -4.84 9.58
CA LEU A 65 8.12 -3.82 9.32
C LEU A 65 8.71 -2.78 8.34
N ASP A 66 7.90 -2.37 7.36
CA ASP A 66 8.34 -1.39 6.35
C ASP A 66 8.76 -0.10 7.05
N THR A 67 10.01 0.30 6.87
CA THR A 67 10.61 1.48 7.50
C THR A 67 9.94 2.80 7.05
N ASP A 68 9.13 2.76 5.99
CA ASP A 68 8.40 3.91 5.45
C ASP A 68 7.16 4.30 6.27
N ASP A 69 6.68 3.46 7.19
CA ASP A 69 5.60 3.85 8.10
C ASP A 69 6.16 4.70 9.25
N SER A 70 5.97 6.01 9.16
CA SER A 70 6.40 7.03 10.15
C SER A 70 6.01 6.78 11.62
N LEU A 71 5.10 5.83 11.85
CA LEU A 71 4.64 5.40 13.18
C LEU A 71 5.52 4.30 13.80
N TYR A 72 6.38 3.68 13.00
CA TYR A 72 7.22 2.55 13.39
C TYR A 72 8.17 2.83 14.57
N PRO A 73 8.90 3.97 14.60
CA PRO A 73 9.77 4.30 15.73
C PRO A 73 8.98 4.68 16.99
N ILE A 74 7.75 5.16 16.81
CA ILE A 74 6.88 5.61 17.91
C ILE A 74 6.31 4.38 18.64
N ILE A 75 5.84 3.37 17.89
CA ILE A 75 5.28 2.13 18.45
C ILE A 75 6.35 1.34 19.23
N LEU A 76 7.58 1.26 18.71
CA LEU A 76 8.68 0.55 19.38
C LEU A 76 9.19 1.21 20.67
N ASN A 77 8.90 2.50 20.88
CA ASN A 77 9.42 3.28 22.02
C ASN A 77 8.38 3.49 23.13
N LEU A 78 7.21 2.84 23.03
CA LEU A 78 6.13 2.92 24.00
C LEU A 78 6.19 1.74 24.97
N SER A 79 6.88 1.90 26.11
CA SER A 79 6.65 1.00 27.26
C SER A 79 5.31 1.34 27.90
N ARG A 80 4.45 0.34 28.11
CA ARG A 80 3.08 0.51 28.64
C ARG A 80 3.08 1.27 29.97
N SER A 81 4.00 0.92 30.87
CA SER A 81 4.18 1.57 32.18
C SER A 81 4.45 3.07 32.04
N LYS A 82 5.45 3.45 31.24
CA LYS A 82 5.81 4.86 30.98
C LYS A 82 4.68 5.65 30.33
N LEU A 83 3.90 5.03 29.44
CA LEU A 83 2.74 5.69 28.84
C LEU A 83 1.67 5.99 29.90
N LEU A 84 1.33 5.00 30.73
CA LEU A 84 0.36 5.16 31.82
C LEU A 84 0.84 6.20 32.85
N GLU A 85 2.13 6.17 33.22
CA GLU A 85 2.75 7.17 34.10
C GLU A 85 2.70 8.57 33.49
N ASN A 86 2.98 8.72 32.19
CA ASN A 86 2.88 10.00 31.49
C ASN A 86 1.44 10.51 31.47
N ILE A 87 0.45 9.64 31.22
CA ILE A 87 -0.97 10.01 31.25
C ILE A 87 -1.37 10.45 32.66
N GLN A 88 -1.01 9.69 33.69
CA GLN A 88 -1.28 10.04 35.09
C GLN A 88 -0.60 11.36 35.51
N SER A 89 0.64 11.57 35.07
CA SER A 89 1.37 12.82 35.30
C SER A 89 0.71 14.00 34.59
N ALA A 90 0.27 13.81 33.34
CA ALA A 90 -0.44 14.83 32.57
C ALA A 90 -1.79 15.19 33.20
N ILE A 91 -2.59 14.20 33.60
CA ILE A 91 -3.84 14.42 34.36
C ILE A 91 -3.54 15.24 35.61
N SER A 92 -2.56 14.81 36.42
CA SER A 92 -2.20 15.50 37.66
C SER A 92 -1.82 16.97 37.42
N LYS A 93 -1.03 17.25 36.37
CA LYS A 93 -0.64 18.62 35.99
C LYS A 93 -1.83 19.44 35.51
N ILE A 94 -2.68 18.87 34.66
CA ILE A 94 -3.87 19.57 34.13
C ILE A 94 -4.83 19.88 35.27
N THR A 95 -5.18 18.89 36.10
CA THR A 95 -6.05 19.08 37.27
C THR A 95 -5.49 20.14 38.21
N SER A 96 -4.20 20.09 38.57
CA SER A 96 -3.59 21.12 39.42
C SER A 96 -3.64 22.53 38.81
N SER A 97 -3.50 22.63 37.48
CA SER A 97 -3.55 23.90 36.76
C SER A 97 -4.99 24.43 36.72
N THR A 98 -5.97 23.55 36.48
CA THR A 98 -7.41 23.88 36.50
C THR A 98 -7.87 24.29 37.90
N ASP A 99 -7.43 23.61 38.94
CA ASP A 99 -7.72 23.97 40.34
C ASP A 99 -7.12 25.35 40.69
N SER A 100 -5.90 25.62 40.23
CA SER A 100 -5.28 26.94 40.40
C SER A 100 -6.07 28.05 39.68
N LEU A 101 -6.58 27.79 38.47
CA LEU A 101 -7.45 28.73 37.74
C LEU A 101 -8.77 28.95 38.48
N GLN A 102 -9.38 27.89 39.01
CA GLN A 102 -10.60 27.98 39.81
C GLN A 102 -10.37 28.79 41.10
N SER A 103 -9.21 28.65 41.75
CA SER A 103 -8.87 29.46 42.92
C SER A 103 -8.73 30.96 42.60
N CYS A 104 -8.36 31.29 41.36
CA CYS A 104 -8.25 32.66 40.88
C CYS A 104 -9.59 33.26 40.43
N GLU A 105 -10.64 32.45 40.27
CA GLU A 105 -11.95 32.89 39.76
C GLU A 105 -12.59 33.94 40.66
N GLN A 106 -12.68 33.66 41.96
CA GLN A 106 -13.32 34.57 42.93
C GLN A 106 -12.58 35.91 43.08
N PRO A 107 -11.24 35.94 43.29
CA PRO A 107 -10.47 37.20 43.27
C PRO A 107 -10.61 37.95 41.95
N SER A 108 -10.67 37.23 40.83
CA SER A 108 -10.78 37.84 39.52
C SER A 108 -12.14 38.49 39.28
N LEU A 109 -13.24 37.90 39.75
CA LEU A 109 -14.57 38.51 39.70
C LEU A 109 -14.64 39.78 40.55
N ILE A 110 -14.00 39.76 41.73
CA ILE A 110 -13.91 40.95 42.59
C ILE A 110 -13.11 42.06 41.88
N ALA A 111 -11.99 41.72 41.24
CA ALA A 111 -11.16 42.66 40.49
C ALA A 111 -11.91 43.23 39.28
N GLU A 112 -12.65 42.41 38.52
CA GLU A 112 -13.50 42.86 37.41
C GLU A 112 -14.57 43.86 37.90
N GLY A 113 -15.23 43.59 39.03
CA GLY A 113 -16.21 44.51 39.61
C GLY A 113 -15.60 45.80 40.17
N GLN A 114 -14.34 45.77 40.62
CA GLN A 114 -13.59 46.97 40.99
C GLN A 114 -13.20 47.80 39.75
N LEU A 115 -12.77 47.13 38.68
CA LEU A 115 -12.42 47.74 37.40
C LEU A 115 -13.64 48.43 36.77
N GLU A 116 -14.80 47.76 36.78
CA GLU A 116 -16.05 48.33 36.28
C GLU A 116 -16.46 49.58 37.06
N ARG A 117 -16.34 49.55 38.39
CA ARG A 117 -16.56 50.75 39.23
C ARG A 117 -15.59 51.87 38.88
N ALA A 118 -14.30 51.58 38.79
CA ALA A 118 -13.27 52.57 38.45
C ALA A 118 -13.51 53.20 37.07
N MET A 119 -13.90 52.38 36.08
CA MET A 119 -14.29 52.85 34.75
C MET A 119 -15.56 53.71 34.79
N GLY A 120 -16.55 53.34 35.61
CA GLY A 120 -17.73 54.15 35.85
C GLY A 120 -17.39 55.54 36.40
N TRP A 121 -16.41 55.64 37.32
CA TRP A 121 -15.91 56.92 37.82
C TRP A 121 -15.15 57.72 36.75
N ALA A 122 -14.27 57.07 35.99
CA ALA A 122 -13.44 57.71 34.98
C ALA A 122 -14.26 58.23 33.79
N CYS A 123 -15.28 57.49 33.37
CA CYS A 123 -16.11 57.85 32.23
C CYS A 123 -17.38 58.64 32.61
N GLY A 124 -17.77 58.64 33.89
CA GLY A 124 -18.98 59.30 34.38
C GLY A 124 -18.84 60.80 34.61
N GLY A 125 -17.62 61.34 34.76
CA GLY A 125 -17.35 62.77 34.96
C GLY A 125 -17.95 63.39 36.24
N PRO A 126 -17.36 64.46 36.81
CA PRO A 126 -17.81 65.03 38.07
C PRO A 126 -18.99 66.01 37.92
N ASN A 127 -20.07 65.65 37.22
CA ASN A 127 -21.31 66.46 37.19
C ASN A 127 -22.56 65.64 36.80
N SER A 128 -23.37 65.27 37.78
CA SER A 128 -24.79 64.93 37.58
C SER A 128 -25.63 65.38 38.78
N SER A 129 -25.59 66.68 39.07
CA SER A 129 -26.65 67.33 39.83
C SER A 129 -27.87 67.57 38.93
N SER A 130 -28.65 66.52 38.64
CA SER A 130 -30.08 66.68 38.31
C SER A 130 -30.81 65.34 38.37
N SER A 131 -31.68 65.25 39.37
CA SER A 131 -32.93 64.49 39.45
C SER A 131 -33.26 63.47 38.33
N GLY A 132 -33.52 62.22 38.73
CA GLY A 132 -34.48 61.35 38.04
C GLY A 132 -33.91 60.05 37.47
N ASN A 133 -34.40 58.94 38.02
CA ASN A 133 -34.37 57.55 37.53
C ASN A 133 -33.08 56.73 37.65
N THR A 134 -33.22 55.63 38.41
CA THR A 134 -32.22 54.63 38.79
C THR A 134 -31.77 53.69 37.67
N SER A 135 -32.07 53.97 36.40
CA SER A 135 -31.82 53.05 35.27
C SER A 135 -30.56 53.36 34.45
N ALA A 136 -29.82 54.44 34.72
CA ALA A 136 -28.70 54.90 33.87
C ALA A 136 -27.32 54.83 34.55
N LYS A 137 -27.03 53.81 35.37
CA LYS A 137 -25.72 53.70 36.06
C LYS A 137 -24.53 53.32 35.17
N ASN A 138 -24.77 52.94 33.91
CA ASN A 138 -23.72 52.44 33.00
C ASN A 138 -23.54 53.29 31.72
N SER A 139 -24.18 54.46 31.60
CA SER A 139 -24.25 55.19 30.31
C SER A 139 -22.94 55.81 29.83
N GLY A 140 -21.86 55.77 30.62
CA GLY A 140 -20.56 56.33 30.26
C GLY A 140 -19.48 55.31 29.89
N ILE A 141 -19.62 54.03 30.26
CA ILE A 141 -18.56 53.04 30.04
C ILE A 141 -18.54 52.62 28.56
N PRO A 142 -17.39 52.70 27.85
CA PRO A 142 -17.29 52.25 26.47
C PRO A 142 -17.71 50.78 26.31
N PRO A 143 -18.49 50.41 25.27
CA PRO A 143 -18.94 49.03 25.06
C PRO A 143 -17.77 48.05 24.90
N VAL A 144 -16.65 48.53 24.33
CA VAL A 144 -15.39 47.78 24.16
C VAL A 144 -14.85 47.25 25.50
N PHE A 145 -15.08 47.96 26.61
CA PHE A 145 -14.66 47.50 27.95
C PHE A 145 -15.41 46.22 28.36
N HIS A 146 -16.74 46.22 28.19
CA HIS A 146 -17.57 45.05 28.51
C HIS A 146 -17.28 43.89 27.55
N GLU A 147 -17.01 44.19 26.28
CA GLU A 147 -16.57 43.20 25.29
C GLU A 147 -15.27 42.51 25.74
N HIS A 148 -14.26 43.28 26.19
CA HIS A 148 -13.01 42.70 26.69
C HIS A 148 -13.19 41.83 27.94
N ILE A 149 -14.03 42.26 28.90
CA ILE A 149 -14.35 41.45 30.08
C ILE A 149 -15.04 40.15 29.66
N ASN A 150 -16.05 40.24 28.80
CA ASN A 150 -16.78 39.08 28.31
C ASN A 150 -15.85 38.15 27.52
N LYS A 151 -14.96 38.68 26.68
CA LYS A 151 -14.00 37.88 25.93
C LYS A 151 -13.00 37.16 26.84
N ARG A 152 -12.53 37.83 27.89
CA ARG A 152 -11.66 37.21 28.91
C ARG A 152 -12.37 36.05 29.61
N ARG A 153 -13.63 36.24 30.02
CA ARG A 153 -14.46 35.19 30.65
C ARG A 153 -14.68 34.00 29.71
N GLU A 154 -14.99 34.28 28.43
CA GLU A 154 -15.18 33.26 27.40
C GLU A 154 -13.93 32.40 27.22
N ILE A 155 -12.75 33.01 27.07
CA ILE A 155 -11.47 32.29 26.90
C ILE A 155 -11.15 31.42 28.11
N LEU A 156 -11.35 31.94 29.33
CA LEU A 156 -11.12 31.19 30.55
C LEU A 156 -12.05 29.97 30.64
N TRP A 157 -13.34 30.17 30.35
CA TRP A 157 -14.33 29.10 30.37
C TRP A 157 -14.02 28.03 29.30
N GLU A 158 -13.71 28.43 28.06
CA GLU A 158 -13.35 27.52 26.98
C GLU A 158 -12.08 26.71 27.30
N SER A 159 -11.07 27.35 27.89
CA SER A 159 -9.83 26.67 28.29
C SER A 159 -10.07 25.62 29.39
N ARG A 160 -11.01 25.90 30.31
CA ARG A 160 -11.40 24.98 31.38
C ARG A 160 -12.17 23.78 30.86
N GLU A 161 -13.13 23.99 29.96
CA GLU A 161 -13.88 22.89 29.33
C GLU A 161 -12.94 21.99 28.52
N LYS A 162 -12.05 22.57 27.71
CA LYS A 162 -11.03 21.78 26.98
C LYS A 162 -10.13 20.97 27.92
N ALA A 163 -9.66 21.57 29.01
CA ALA A 163 -8.86 20.86 30.01
C ALA A 163 -9.65 19.71 30.67
N SER A 164 -10.93 19.94 31.00
CA SER A 164 -11.84 18.94 31.54
C SER A 164 -12.04 17.77 30.57
N ASP A 165 -12.27 18.05 29.29
CA ASP A 165 -12.47 17.02 28.27
C ASP A 165 -11.21 16.20 28.03
N ILE A 166 -10.03 16.82 28.05
CA ILE A 166 -8.74 16.10 27.99
C ILE A 166 -8.60 15.18 29.21
N VAL A 167 -8.91 15.65 30.42
CA VAL A 167 -8.85 14.81 31.63
C VAL A 167 -9.84 13.65 31.55
N LYS A 168 -11.09 13.88 31.09
CA LYS A 168 -12.07 12.81 30.89
C LYS A 168 -11.58 11.79 29.87
N LEU A 169 -11.03 12.23 28.75
CA LEU A 169 -10.46 11.35 27.73
C LEU A 169 -9.32 10.50 28.32
N CYS A 170 -8.38 11.13 29.01
CA CYS A 170 -7.28 10.43 29.66
C CYS A 170 -7.78 9.46 30.75
N MET A 171 -8.81 9.83 31.49
CA MET A 171 -9.45 8.96 32.48
C MET A 171 -10.13 7.77 31.80
N SER A 172 -10.87 7.97 30.71
CA SER A 172 -11.46 6.88 29.94
C SER A 172 -10.40 5.94 29.34
N ILE A 173 -9.24 6.46 28.95
CA ILE A 173 -8.10 5.62 28.53
C ILE A 173 -7.57 4.80 29.70
N LEU A 174 -7.40 5.40 30.88
CA LEU A 174 -6.96 4.68 32.09
C LEU A 174 -8.00 3.65 32.56
N GLU A 175 -9.29 3.97 32.47
CA GLU A 175 -10.40 3.07 32.78
C GLU A 175 -10.48 1.92 31.77
N PHE A 176 -10.30 2.20 30.47
CA PHE A 176 -10.20 1.19 29.42
C PHE A 176 -9.02 0.24 29.66
N GLU A 177 -7.86 0.79 30.00
CA GLU A 177 -6.66 0.02 30.38
C GLU A 177 -6.87 -0.81 31.65
N ALA A 178 -7.56 -0.26 32.65
CA ALA A 178 -7.91 -0.95 33.88
C ALA A 178 -8.99 -2.02 33.66
N SER A 179 -9.88 -1.82 32.69
CA SER A 179 -10.93 -2.77 32.27
C SER A 179 -10.36 -3.99 31.56
N ARG A 180 -9.06 -4.00 31.22
CA ARG A 180 -8.29 -5.19 30.84
C ARG A 180 -8.94 -6.08 29.76
N ASP A 181 -9.56 -5.45 28.76
CA ASP A 181 -10.04 -6.08 27.51
C ASP A 181 -9.26 -5.55 26.29
N GLY A 182 -7.96 -5.26 26.44
CA GLY A 182 -7.05 -4.69 25.43
C GLY A 182 -6.79 -5.56 24.19
N HIS A 183 -7.84 -5.91 23.46
CA HIS A 183 -7.79 -6.68 22.23
C HIS A 183 -8.37 -5.86 21.07
N LEU A 184 -7.53 -5.60 20.05
CA LEU A 184 -8.00 -5.31 18.70
C LEU A 184 -8.71 -6.55 18.17
N LEU A 185 -10.04 -6.60 18.34
CA LEU A 185 -10.88 -7.65 17.75
C LEU A 185 -10.97 -7.43 16.24
N ILE A 186 -10.50 -8.40 15.45
CA ILE A 186 -10.91 -8.53 14.05
C ILE A 186 -12.38 -8.97 14.08
N PRO A 187 -13.32 -8.23 13.46
CA PRO A 187 -14.73 -8.61 13.46
C PRO A 187 -14.92 -10.03 12.91
N GLY A 188 -15.52 -10.93 13.70
CA GLY A 188 -15.94 -12.27 13.26
C GLY A 188 -15.21 -13.48 13.87
N GLN A 189 -14.25 -13.33 14.79
CA GLN A 189 -13.65 -14.48 15.49
C GLN A 189 -14.21 -14.72 16.90
N PRO A 190 -14.41 -16.00 17.32
CA PRO A 190 -14.87 -16.33 18.65
C PRO A 190 -13.80 -16.06 19.73
N TYR A 191 -14.27 -15.56 20.88
CA TYR A 191 -13.50 -15.09 22.03
C TYR A 191 -12.89 -16.25 22.85
N PRO A 192 -11.57 -16.28 23.12
CA PRO A 192 -10.97 -17.32 23.97
C PRO A 192 -10.75 -16.90 25.45
N PHE A 193 -10.95 -15.63 25.82
CA PHE A 193 -10.49 -15.09 27.11
C PHE A 193 -11.51 -15.13 28.25
N ARG A 194 -12.09 -16.30 28.53
CA ARG A 194 -12.87 -16.51 29.76
C ARG A 194 -12.24 -17.63 30.56
N ASN A 195 -11.30 -17.29 31.44
CA ASN A 195 -11.16 -17.85 32.80
C ASN A 195 -9.92 -17.26 33.50
N GLY A 196 -10.15 -16.65 34.66
CA GLY A 196 -9.12 -16.06 35.53
C GLY A 196 -8.34 -17.12 36.33
N VAL A 197 -7.73 -18.07 35.62
CA VAL A 197 -6.88 -19.11 36.19
C VAL A 197 -5.54 -19.10 35.46
N ASP A 198 -4.48 -18.85 36.23
CA ASP A 198 -3.05 -19.02 35.95
C ASP A 198 -2.32 -17.98 35.09
N GLY A 199 -1.35 -17.30 35.71
CA GLY A 199 -0.26 -16.61 35.04
C GLY A 199 0.60 -17.50 34.11
N ASN A 200 0.37 -18.81 34.10
CA ASN A 200 1.00 -19.76 33.17
C ASN A 200 0.33 -19.79 31.79
N THR A 201 -0.94 -19.39 31.67
CA THR A 201 -1.67 -19.47 30.38
C THR A 201 -1.20 -18.44 29.37
N TRP A 202 -0.95 -17.19 29.78
CA TRP A 202 -0.42 -16.17 28.87
C TRP A 202 1.03 -16.46 28.46
N GLN A 203 1.86 -17.02 29.35
CA GLN A 203 3.23 -17.44 29.03
C GLN A 203 3.24 -18.55 27.98
N GLN A 204 2.35 -19.53 28.14
CA GLN A 204 2.19 -20.60 27.16
C GLN A 204 1.70 -20.08 25.81
N LEU A 205 0.74 -19.14 25.79
CA LEU A 205 0.28 -18.49 24.57
C LEU A 205 1.37 -17.64 23.91
N TYR A 206 2.16 -16.91 24.70
CA TYR A 206 3.30 -16.14 24.22
C TYR A 206 4.36 -17.05 23.58
N MET A 207 4.73 -18.16 24.23
CA MET A 207 5.65 -19.15 23.65
C MET A 207 5.09 -19.80 22.38
N ASN A 208 3.78 -20.05 22.32
CA ASN A 208 3.12 -20.52 21.10
C ASN A 208 3.20 -19.48 19.98
N SER A 209 2.90 -18.22 20.27
CA SER A 209 3.03 -17.11 19.31
C SER A 209 4.46 -16.93 18.82
N LEU A 210 5.48 -17.06 19.69
CA LEU A 210 6.89 -17.06 19.29
C LEU A 210 7.24 -18.25 18.40
N THR A 211 6.72 -19.45 18.71
CA THR A 211 6.91 -20.63 17.85
C THR A 211 6.27 -20.42 16.48
N ARG A 212 5.06 -19.85 16.44
CA ARG A 212 4.39 -19.49 15.19
C ARG A 212 5.16 -18.42 14.41
N LEU A 213 5.72 -17.43 15.11
CA LEU A 213 6.57 -16.40 14.50
C LEU A 213 7.79 -17.04 13.83
N ASP A 214 8.46 -17.95 14.53
CA ASP A 214 9.63 -18.65 14.01
C ASP A 214 9.29 -19.49 12.76
N VAL A 215 8.22 -20.28 12.82
CA VAL A 215 7.75 -21.10 11.70
C VAL A 215 7.34 -20.25 10.50
N THR A 216 6.59 -19.17 10.73
CA THR A 216 6.15 -18.25 9.65
C THR A 216 7.34 -17.51 9.04
N PHE A 217 8.31 -17.09 9.85
CA PHE A 217 9.54 -16.45 9.39
C PHE A 217 10.38 -17.37 8.49
N HIS A 218 10.61 -18.60 8.92
CA HIS A 218 11.35 -19.59 8.12
C HIS A 218 10.63 -19.92 6.82
N SER A 219 9.29 -20.06 6.87
CA SER A 219 8.47 -20.32 5.68
C SER A 219 8.54 -19.15 4.70
N TYR A 220 8.36 -17.91 5.18
CA TYR A 220 8.51 -16.71 4.38
C TYR A 220 9.90 -16.64 3.71
N THR A 221 10.96 -16.81 4.49
CA THR A 221 12.34 -16.69 4.00
C THR A 221 12.64 -17.72 2.91
N ARG A 222 12.20 -18.97 3.11
CA ARG A 222 12.36 -20.04 2.11
C ARG A 222 11.58 -19.72 0.83
N THR A 223 10.30 -19.40 0.95
CA THR A 223 9.45 -19.13 -0.22
C THR A 223 9.88 -17.87 -0.97
N GLU A 224 10.40 -16.86 -0.27
CA GLU A 224 10.98 -15.66 -0.89
C GLU A 224 12.23 -16.00 -1.71
N GLN A 225 13.11 -16.85 -1.20
CA GLN A 225 14.29 -17.32 -1.94
C GLN A 225 13.90 -18.15 -3.16
N GLU A 226 12.94 -19.08 -3.01
CA GLU A 226 12.42 -19.89 -4.11
C GLU A 226 11.75 -19.02 -5.19
N TRP A 227 11.00 -17.99 -4.79
CA TRP A 227 10.41 -17.04 -5.72
C TRP A 227 11.47 -16.23 -6.48
N LYS A 228 12.55 -15.78 -5.81
CA LYS A 228 13.68 -15.11 -6.48
C LYS A 228 14.33 -16.02 -7.52
N LEU A 229 14.51 -17.31 -7.20
CA LEU A 229 14.99 -18.29 -8.19
C LEU A 229 14.01 -18.45 -9.36
N ALA A 230 12.70 -18.52 -9.09
CA ALA A 230 11.68 -18.57 -10.13
C ALA A 230 11.64 -17.31 -11.01
N GLN A 231 12.01 -16.15 -10.46
CA GLN A 231 12.16 -14.93 -11.25
C GLN A 231 13.34 -15.04 -12.22
N CYS A 232 14.50 -15.55 -11.76
CA CYS A 232 15.64 -15.81 -12.63
C CYS A 232 15.30 -16.83 -13.74
N THR A 233 14.49 -17.86 -13.45
CA THR A 233 14.07 -18.82 -14.48
C THR A 233 13.12 -18.21 -15.52
N VAL A 234 12.24 -17.28 -15.12
CA VAL A 234 11.42 -16.49 -16.04
C VAL A 234 12.30 -15.66 -16.99
N GLU A 235 13.32 -15.00 -16.47
CA GLU A 235 14.26 -14.21 -17.28
C GLU A 235 15.00 -15.10 -18.29
N ALA A 236 15.50 -16.25 -17.85
CA ALA A 236 16.15 -17.22 -18.73
C ALA A 236 15.21 -17.75 -19.82
N ALA A 237 13.98 -18.13 -19.46
CA ALA A 237 12.98 -18.63 -20.41
C ALA A 237 12.54 -17.54 -21.40
N SER A 238 12.43 -16.29 -20.95
CA SER A 238 12.12 -15.14 -21.80
C SER A 238 13.23 -14.89 -22.82
N ASN A 239 14.50 -14.98 -22.41
CA ASN A 239 15.65 -14.85 -23.31
C ASN A 239 15.72 -16.00 -24.34
N GLY A 240 15.39 -17.22 -23.90
CA GLY A 240 15.26 -18.38 -24.79
C GLY A 240 14.16 -18.19 -25.84
N LEU A 241 12.98 -17.74 -25.43
CA LEU A 241 11.88 -17.40 -26.34
C LEU A 241 12.27 -16.29 -27.32
N TYR A 242 12.94 -15.23 -26.85
CA TYR A 242 13.42 -14.15 -27.71
C TYR A 242 14.35 -14.68 -28.82
N THR A 243 15.29 -15.57 -28.45
CA THR A 243 16.21 -16.20 -29.39
C THR A 243 15.47 -17.06 -30.42
N ALA A 244 14.58 -17.94 -29.98
CA ALA A 244 13.77 -18.78 -30.87
C ALA A 244 12.86 -17.96 -31.80
N THR A 245 12.33 -16.83 -31.32
CA THR A 245 11.53 -15.90 -32.12
C THR A 245 12.38 -15.27 -33.23
N ASN A 246 13.60 -14.86 -32.92
CA ASN A 246 14.53 -14.28 -33.89
C ASN A 246 14.91 -15.30 -34.97
N GLU A 247 15.22 -16.54 -34.59
CA GLU A 247 15.52 -17.62 -35.53
C GLU A 247 14.32 -17.93 -36.45
N LEU A 248 13.12 -18.02 -35.89
CA LEU A 248 11.89 -18.22 -36.65
C LEU A 248 11.65 -17.07 -37.65
N CYS A 249 11.91 -15.82 -37.24
CA CYS A 249 11.82 -14.66 -38.11
C CYS A 249 12.80 -14.76 -39.30
N ILE A 250 14.07 -15.11 -39.03
CA ILE A 250 15.08 -15.30 -40.07
C ILE A 250 14.67 -16.40 -41.05
N ALA A 251 14.19 -17.55 -40.56
CA ALA A 251 13.75 -18.62 -41.44
C ALA A 251 12.48 -18.27 -42.23
N SER A 252 11.54 -17.54 -41.62
CA SER A 252 10.36 -17.02 -42.31
C SER A 252 10.74 -16.09 -43.46
N LEU A 253 11.70 -15.19 -43.24
CA LEU A 253 12.24 -14.32 -44.29
C LEU A 253 12.90 -15.13 -45.43
N LYS A 254 13.71 -16.14 -45.08
CA LYS A 254 14.34 -17.03 -46.08
C LYS A 254 13.30 -17.82 -46.87
N ALA A 255 12.30 -18.38 -46.21
CA ALA A 255 11.22 -19.12 -46.85
C ALA A 255 10.39 -18.22 -47.78
N LYS A 256 10.13 -16.97 -47.37
CA LYS A 256 9.44 -15.98 -48.21
C LYS A 256 10.25 -15.62 -49.45
N SER A 257 11.57 -15.45 -49.32
CA SER A 257 12.47 -15.24 -50.47
C SER A 257 12.43 -16.42 -51.43
N ALA A 258 12.66 -17.64 -50.93
CA ALA A 258 12.66 -18.86 -51.74
C ALA A 258 11.31 -19.10 -52.44
N SER A 259 10.19 -18.75 -51.79
CA SER A 259 8.87 -18.80 -52.43
C SER A 259 8.75 -17.79 -53.58
N GLY A 260 9.32 -16.59 -53.45
CA GLY A 260 9.38 -15.61 -54.54
C GLY A 260 10.24 -16.10 -55.71
N ASP A 261 11.39 -16.68 -55.41
CA ASP A 261 12.29 -17.26 -56.42
C ASP A 261 11.62 -18.42 -57.18
N LEU A 262 10.89 -19.28 -56.47
CA LEU A 262 10.12 -20.36 -57.07
C LEU A 262 9.00 -19.82 -57.97
N GLN A 263 8.25 -18.81 -57.52
CA GLN A 263 7.22 -18.16 -58.35
C GLN A 263 7.81 -17.57 -59.63
N SER A 264 8.95 -16.89 -59.53
CA SER A 264 9.68 -16.36 -60.70
C SER A 264 10.11 -17.49 -61.64
N THR A 265 10.67 -18.58 -61.10
CA THR A 265 11.13 -19.73 -61.89
C THR A 265 9.97 -20.39 -62.63
N VAL A 266 8.83 -20.60 -61.96
CA VAL A 266 7.63 -21.18 -62.58
C VAL A 266 7.10 -20.30 -63.71
N LEU A 267 7.11 -18.97 -63.55
CA LEU A 267 6.75 -18.04 -64.63
C LEU A 267 7.71 -18.15 -65.82
N SER A 268 9.02 -18.16 -65.59
CA SER A 268 10.00 -18.34 -66.66
C SER A 268 9.88 -19.69 -67.37
N MET A 269 9.61 -20.77 -66.64
CA MET A 269 9.36 -22.10 -67.23
C MET A 269 8.10 -22.10 -68.10
N ARG A 270 7.02 -21.44 -67.65
CA ARG A 270 5.79 -21.29 -68.44
C ARG A 270 6.07 -20.55 -69.74
N ASP A 271 6.80 -19.44 -69.67
CA ASP A 271 7.10 -18.60 -70.84
C ASP A 271 7.98 -19.38 -71.84
N CYS A 272 9.00 -20.07 -71.37
CA CYS A 272 9.85 -20.93 -72.21
C CYS A 272 9.08 -22.10 -72.84
N ALA A 273 8.18 -22.75 -72.08
CA ALA A 273 7.33 -23.82 -72.62
C ALA A 273 6.37 -23.29 -73.70
N TYR A 274 5.83 -22.08 -73.51
CA TYR A 274 4.99 -21.42 -74.51
C TYR A 274 5.79 -21.10 -75.79
N GLU A 275 6.96 -20.48 -75.65
CA GLU A 275 7.85 -20.19 -76.78
C GLU A 275 8.24 -21.47 -77.54
N SER A 276 8.59 -22.53 -76.82
CA SER A 276 8.92 -23.84 -77.41
C SER A 276 7.73 -24.45 -78.15
N SER A 277 6.51 -24.34 -77.60
CA SER A 277 5.29 -24.82 -78.25
C SER A 277 5.00 -24.08 -79.55
N VAL A 278 5.19 -22.75 -79.56
CA VAL A 278 5.04 -21.91 -80.76
C VAL A 278 6.08 -22.31 -81.82
N ALA A 279 7.35 -22.46 -81.42
CA ALA A 279 8.43 -22.87 -82.32
C ALA A 279 8.19 -24.27 -82.92
N LEU A 280 7.76 -25.23 -82.10
CA LEU A 280 7.43 -26.59 -82.57
C LEU A 280 6.25 -26.60 -83.54
N SER A 281 5.23 -25.78 -83.30
CA SER A 281 4.08 -25.66 -84.18
C SER A 281 4.46 -25.02 -85.53
N ALA A 282 5.30 -23.97 -85.51
CA ALA A 282 5.85 -23.37 -86.72
C ALA A 282 6.72 -24.36 -87.51
N PHE A 283 7.60 -25.11 -86.83
CA PHE A 283 8.41 -26.15 -87.45
C PHE A 283 7.55 -27.24 -88.08
N ALA A 284 6.52 -27.72 -87.37
CA ALA A 284 5.60 -28.72 -87.90
C ALA A 284 4.86 -28.22 -89.15
N GLN A 285 4.47 -26.94 -89.18
CA GLN A 285 3.86 -26.33 -90.36
C GLN A 285 4.83 -26.29 -91.55
N VAL A 286 6.06 -25.80 -91.35
CA VAL A 286 7.09 -25.75 -92.40
C VAL A 286 7.41 -27.16 -92.90
N SER A 287 7.60 -28.12 -91.99
CA SER A 287 7.87 -29.51 -92.36
C SER A 287 6.74 -30.11 -93.19
N ARG A 288 5.48 -29.86 -92.83
CA ARG A 288 4.31 -30.33 -93.60
C ARG A 288 4.22 -29.67 -94.98
N MET A 289 4.47 -28.36 -95.07
CA MET A 289 4.53 -27.65 -96.35
C MET A 289 5.66 -28.17 -97.24
N HIS A 290 6.84 -28.45 -96.68
CA HIS A 290 7.94 -29.03 -97.44
C HIS A 290 7.60 -30.42 -97.97
N THR A 291 6.98 -31.29 -97.16
CA THR A 291 6.49 -32.59 -97.64
C THR A 291 5.43 -32.45 -98.74
N ALA A 292 4.54 -31.45 -98.65
CA ALA A 292 3.56 -31.17 -99.68
C ALA A 292 4.22 -30.72 -100.99
N LEU A 293 5.19 -29.81 -100.93
CA LEU A 293 5.95 -29.35 -102.10
C LEU A 293 6.77 -30.48 -102.75
N THR A 294 7.43 -31.34 -101.98
CA THR A 294 8.13 -32.51 -102.55
C THR A 294 7.18 -33.55 -103.14
N SER A 295 5.98 -33.70 -102.57
CA SER A 295 4.94 -34.57 -103.11
C SER A 295 4.37 -34.04 -104.42
N GLU A 296 4.04 -32.74 -104.49
CA GLU A 296 3.55 -32.09 -105.71
C GLU A 296 4.62 -32.02 -106.82
N CYS A 297 5.89 -31.74 -106.47
CA CYS A 297 6.99 -31.80 -107.43
C CYS A 297 7.28 -33.24 -107.90
N GLY A 298 7.03 -34.25 -107.08
CA GLY A 298 7.13 -35.66 -107.46
C GLY A 298 6.07 -36.06 -108.49
N SER A 299 4.82 -35.61 -108.32
CA SER A 299 3.77 -35.85 -109.31
C SER A 299 3.98 -35.11 -110.63
N MET A 300 4.68 -33.97 -110.62
CA MET A 300 4.99 -33.21 -111.84
C MET A 300 6.13 -33.82 -112.68
N LEU A 301 6.85 -34.82 -112.14
CA LEU A 301 7.87 -35.60 -112.84
C LEU A 301 7.31 -36.92 -113.41
N GLU A 302 6.07 -37.28 -113.07
CA GLU A 302 5.36 -38.46 -113.59
C GLU A 302 4.32 -38.13 -114.70
N GLU A 303 4.10 -36.85 -115.03
CA GLU A 303 3.40 -36.41 -116.26
C GLU A 303 4.40 -36.11 -117.40
#